data_AF-A0A355ZZ19-F1
#
_entry.id   AF-A0A355ZZ19-F1
#
_cell.length_a   1.000
_cell.length_b   1.000
_cell.length_c   1.000
_cell.angle_alpha   90.00
_cell.angle_beta   90.00
_cell.angle_gamma   90.00
#
_symmetry.space_group_name_H-M   'P 1'
#
loop_
_entity.id
_entity.type
_entity.pdbx_description
1 polymer ?
#
loop_
_entity_poly.entity_id
_entity_poly.type
_entity_poly.pdbx_seq_one_letter_code
_entity_poly.pdbx_strand_id
1 'polypeptide(L)'
;MLADEIRGAARVCSMIEHGLSPDAALRTAGIFGPAKTRRVRSLALRCSERKLQAAVMLLSDIDKIGKGLTVAKRDADPWLELAGLAAFLHR
;
A
#
# COMPACT_ATOMS: atom_id res chain seq x y z
N MET A 1 -7.82 7.19 -1.01
CA MET A 1 -8.35 6.32 0.09
C MET A 1 -7.51 5.05 0.28
N LEU A 2 -7.46 4.10 -0.67
CA LEU A 2 -6.60 2.89 -0.54
C LEU A 2 -5.13 3.12 -0.91
N ALA A 3 -4.88 3.77 -2.05
CA ALA A 3 -3.51 4.05 -2.51
C ALA A 3 -2.73 4.93 -1.52
N ASP A 4 -3.39 5.89 -0.87
CA ASP A 4 -2.77 6.76 0.12
C ASP A 4 -2.37 6.00 1.39
N GLU A 5 -3.14 4.98 1.76
CA GLU A 5 -2.84 4.14 2.92
C GLU A 5 -1.67 3.20 2.64
N ILE A 6 -1.59 2.61 1.44
CA ILE A 6 -0.47 1.74 1.06
C ILE A 6 0.82 2.55 0.88
N ARG A 7 0.76 3.75 0.25
CA ARG A 7 1.91 4.67 0.21
C ARG A 7 2.31 5.15 1.62
N GLY A 8 1.32 5.43 2.47
CA GLY A 8 1.55 5.75 3.87
C GLY A 8 2.28 4.63 4.60
N ALA A 9 1.85 3.39 4.40
CA ALA A 9 2.49 2.21 4.97
C ALA A 9 3.91 2.02 4.46
N ALA A 10 4.16 2.19 3.16
CA ALA A 10 5.51 2.10 2.59
C ALA A 10 6.48 3.10 3.24
N ARG A 11 6.05 4.37 3.38
CA ARG A 11 6.84 5.41 4.06
C ARG A 11 7.10 5.09 5.54
N VAL A 12 6.07 4.64 6.26
CA VAL A 12 6.20 4.27 7.67
C VAL A 12 7.11 3.05 7.84
N CYS A 13 6.98 2.05 6.99
CA CYS A 13 7.81 0.85 6.98
C CYS A 13 9.29 1.21 6.79
N SER A 14 9.60 2.01 5.76
CA SER A 14 10.95 2.50 5.51
C SER A 14 11.54 3.24 6.71
N MET A 15 10.78 4.15 7.34
CA MET A 15 11.21 4.86 8.54
C MET A 15 11.50 3.91 9.72
N ILE A 16 10.68 2.87 9.90
CA ILE A 16 10.89 1.85 10.94
C ILE A 16 12.15 1.03 10.66
N GLU A 17 12.36 0.62 9.41
CA GLU A 17 13.59 -0.06 8.97
C GLU A 17 14.85 0.81 9.21
N HIS A 18 14.71 2.14 9.13
CA HIS A 18 15.75 3.11 9.48
C HIS A 18 15.82 3.49 10.97
N GLY A 19 15.12 2.76 11.86
CA GLY A 19 15.28 2.88 13.30
C GLY A 19 14.31 3.83 14.02
N LEU A 20 13.31 4.39 13.33
CA LEU A 20 12.25 5.14 14.01
C LEU A 20 11.28 4.17 14.70
N SER A 21 10.79 4.56 15.88
CA SER A 21 9.68 3.82 16.50
C SER A 21 8.40 3.93 15.64
N PRO A 22 7.52 2.92 15.64
CA PRO A 22 6.31 2.95 14.81
C PRO A 22 5.44 4.19 15.03
N ASP A 23 5.31 4.65 16.28
CA ASP A 23 4.50 5.83 16.59
C ASP A 23 5.17 7.13 16.12
N ALA A 24 6.51 7.22 16.18
CA ALA A 24 7.25 8.35 15.62
C ALA A 24 7.14 8.37 14.10
N ALA A 25 7.32 7.22 13.43
CA ALA A 25 7.20 7.10 11.99
C ALA A 25 5.80 7.53 11.48
N LEU A 26 4.73 7.11 12.16
CA LEU A 26 3.35 7.52 11.82
C LEU A 26 3.14 9.04 11.92
N ARG A 27 3.67 9.68 12.97
CA ARG A 27 3.59 11.13 13.16
C ARG A 27 4.41 11.86 12.09
N THR A 28 5.66 11.44 11.86
CA THR A 28 6.55 12.02 10.85
C THR A 28 5.95 11.89 9.44
N ALA A 29 5.26 10.78 9.15
CA ALA A 29 4.56 10.56 7.88
C ALA A 29 3.22 11.31 7.76
N GLY A 30 2.82 12.10 8.77
CA GLY A 30 1.57 12.87 8.77
C GLY A 30 0.31 12.00 8.82
N ILE A 31 0.37 10.83 9.47
CA ILE A 31 -0.73 9.86 9.50
C ILE A 31 -1.52 10.00 10.79
N PHE A 32 -2.62 10.74 10.69
CA PHE A 32 -3.51 11.04 11.81
C PHE A 32 -4.86 10.34 11.68
N GLY A 33 -5.55 10.24 12.82
CA GLY A 33 -6.89 9.66 12.95
C GLY A 33 -6.86 8.15 13.27
N PRO A 34 -7.61 7.70 14.30
CA PRO A 34 -7.45 6.36 14.87
C PRO A 34 -7.63 5.23 13.84
N ALA A 35 -8.63 5.35 12.95
CA ALA A 35 -8.90 4.33 11.93
C ALA A 35 -7.79 4.24 10.88
N LYS A 36 -7.30 5.39 10.38
CA LYS A 36 -6.23 5.44 9.36
C LYS A 36 -4.91 4.97 9.95
N THR A 37 -4.55 5.47 11.13
CA THR A 37 -3.36 5.07 11.88
C THR A 37 -3.35 3.55 12.10
N ARG A 38 -4.49 2.94 12.51
CA ARG A 38 -4.59 1.49 12.69
C ARG A 38 -4.34 0.71 11.40
N ARG A 39 -4.95 1.10 10.29
CA ARG A 39 -4.77 0.41 8.99
C ARG A 39 -3.33 0.52 8.48
N VAL A 40 -2.77 1.73 8.49
CA VAL A 40 -1.41 1.97 8.02
C VAL A 40 -0.39 1.26 8.90
N ARG A 41 -0.51 1.36 10.22
CA ARG A 41 0.38 0.66 11.17
C ARG A 41 0.35 -0.84 10.94
N SER A 42 -0.84 -1.42 10.79
CA SER A 42 -1.01 -2.86 10.55
C SER A 42 -0.30 -3.31 9.27
N LEU A 43 -0.46 -2.56 8.17
CA LEU A 43 0.21 -2.83 6.90
C LEU A 43 1.74 -2.69 7.01
N ALA A 44 2.22 -1.57 7.59
CA ALA A 44 3.65 -1.27 7.70
C ALA A 44 4.41 -2.28 8.56
N LEU A 45 3.76 -2.88 9.57
CA LEU A 45 4.38 -3.87 10.46
C LEU A 45 4.31 -5.30 9.92
N ARG A 46 3.40 -5.59 8.99
CA ARG A 46 3.21 -6.95 8.44
C ARG A 46 3.93 -7.19 7.11
N CYS A 47 4.24 -6.12 6.38
CA CYS A 47 4.86 -6.20 5.06
C CYS A 47 6.23 -5.53 5.06
N SER A 48 7.17 -6.07 4.29
CA SER A 48 8.44 -5.38 3.97
C SER A 48 8.20 -4.13 3.10
N GLU A 49 9.11 -3.17 3.12
CA GLU A 49 9.05 -1.98 2.26
C GLU A 49 8.88 -2.36 0.78
N ARG A 50 9.70 -3.30 0.28
CA ARG A 50 9.66 -3.78 -1.12
C ARG A 50 8.28 -4.30 -1.53
N LYS A 51 7.61 -5.03 -0.65
CA LYS A 51 6.27 -5.57 -0.89
C LYS A 51 5.23 -4.44 -1.01
N LEU A 52 5.32 -3.43 -0.15
CA LEU A 52 4.43 -2.27 -0.19
C LEU A 52 4.68 -1.42 -1.45
N GLN A 53 5.93 -1.24 -1.86
CA GLN A 53 6.27 -0.57 -3.13
C GLN A 53 5.68 -1.31 -4.33
N ALA A 54 5.80 -2.65 -4.38
CA ALA A 54 5.20 -3.46 -5.43
C ALA A 54 3.65 -3.33 -5.47
N ALA A 55 3.01 -3.25 -4.30
CA ALA A 55 1.58 -3.01 -4.19
C ALA A 55 1.16 -1.62 -4.72
N VAL A 56 1.98 -0.57 -4.51
CA VAL A 56 1.74 0.76 -5.09
C VAL A 56 1.83 0.72 -6.62
N MET A 57 2.79 -0.02 -7.17
CA MET A 57 2.91 -0.20 -8.63
C MET A 57 1.69 -0.92 -9.21
N LEU A 58 1.25 -2.00 -8.57
CA LEU A 58 0.04 -2.73 -8.97
C LEU A 58 -1.21 -1.84 -8.94
N LEU A 59 -1.37 -1.01 -7.92
CA LEU A 59 -2.47 -0.03 -7.87
C LEU A 59 -2.44 0.95 -9.05
N SER A 60 -1.25 1.36 -9.51
CA SER A 60 -1.15 2.21 -10.69
C SER A 60 -1.59 1.50 -11.96
N ASP A 61 -1.34 0.19 -12.08
CA ASP A 61 -1.79 -0.60 -13.21
C ASP A 61 -3.31 -0.82 -13.18
N ILE A 62 -3.87 -1.09 -12.00
CA ILE A 62 -5.32 -1.19 -11.78
C ILE A 62 -6.03 0.13 -12.15
N ASP A 63 -5.46 1.27 -11.77
CA ASP A 63 -6.02 2.59 -12.13
C ASP A 63 -6.02 2.82 -13.65
N LYS A 64 -4.98 2.37 -14.37
CA LYS A 64 -4.96 2.41 -15.84
C LYS A 64 -6.05 1.52 -16.44
N ILE A 65 -6.19 0.29 -15.94
CA ILE A 65 -7.22 -0.65 -16.39
C ILE A 65 -8.62 -0.07 -16.17
N GLY A 66 -8.89 0.49 -14.98
CA GLY A 66 -10.16 1.15 -14.67
C GLY A 66 -10.47 2.36 -15.55
N LYS A 67 -9.46 2.97 -16.17
CA LYS A 67 -9.58 4.05 -17.17
C LYS A 67 -9.72 3.53 -18.61
N GLY A 68 -9.80 2.22 -18.81
CA GLY A 68 -9.91 1.58 -20.13
C GLY A 68 -8.57 1.42 -20.86
N LEU A 69 -7.43 1.58 -20.18
CA LEU A 69 -6.12 1.39 -20.78
C LEU A 69 -5.69 -0.08 -20.65
N THR A 70 -5.11 -0.63 -21.71
CA THR A 70 -4.50 -1.95 -21.68
C THR A 70 -3.15 -1.91 -20.96
N VAL A 71 -2.95 -2.80 -19.99
CA VAL A 71 -1.66 -2.98 -19.30
C VAL A 71 -1.12 -4.36 -19.63
N ALA A 72 0.12 -4.42 -20.13
CA ALA A 72 0.74 -5.69 -20.50
C ALA A 72 0.88 -6.63 -19.29
N LYS A 73 0.62 -7.93 -19.51
CA LYS A 73 0.72 -9.00 -18.49
C LYS A 73 -0.22 -8.81 -17.28
N ARG A 74 -1.34 -8.12 -17.47
CA ARG A 74 -2.41 -7.93 -16.48
C ARG A 74 -3.75 -8.35 -17.04
N ASP A 75 -4.66 -8.72 -16.15
CA ASP A 75 -6.06 -8.93 -16.50
C ASP A 75 -6.71 -7.60 -16.90
N ALA A 76 -7.70 -7.65 -17.79
CA ALA A 76 -8.47 -6.48 -18.19
C ALA A 76 -9.57 -6.13 -17.18
N ASP A 77 -9.90 -7.05 -16.27
CA ASP A 77 -10.84 -6.82 -15.18
C ASP A 77 -10.13 -6.20 -13.95
N PRO A 78 -10.41 -4.92 -13.63
CA PRO A 78 -9.80 -4.27 -12.48
C PRO A 78 -10.22 -4.89 -11.14
N TRP A 79 -11.38 -5.58 -11.07
CA TRP A 79 -11.84 -6.25 -9.86
C TRP A 79 -11.04 -7.50 -9.54
N LEU A 80 -10.66 -8.27 -10.56
CA LEU A 80 -9.77 -9.42 -10.41
C LEU A 80 -8.38 -8.99 -9.93
N GLU A 81 -7.82 -7.92 -10.50
CA GLU A 81 -6.53 -7.38 -10.05
C GLU A 81 -6.61 -6.79 -8.63
N LEU A 82 -7.72 -6.16 -8.23
CA LEU A 82 -7.94 -5.72 -6.85
C LEU A 82 -8.02 -6.89 -5.86
N ALA A 83 -8.68 -7.99 -6.23
CA ALA A 83 -8.70 -9.20 -5.42
C ALA A 83 -7.29 -9.81 -5.29
N GLY A 84 -6.53 -9.82 -6.39
CA GLY A 84 -5.12 -10.22 -6.39
C GLY A 84 -4.25 -9.36 -5.47
N LEU A 85 -4.44 -8.03 -5.50
CA LEU A 85 -3.77 -7.09 -4.60
C LEU A 85 -4.10 -7.38 -3.13
N ALA A 86 -5.38 -7.62 -2.80
CA ALA A 86 -5.78 -7.95 -1.44
C ALA A 86 -5.14 -9.26 -0.96
N ALA A 87 -5.13 -10.30 -1.80
CA ALA A 87 -4.48 -11.58 -1.50
C ALA A 87 -2.96 -11.44 -1.37
N PHE A 88 -2.34 -10.55 -2.15
CA PHE A 88 -0.91 -10.25 -2.08
C PHE A 88 -0.56 -9.57 -0.75
N LEU A 89 -1.35 -8.59 -0.29
CA LEU A 89 -1.14 -7.87 0.97
C LEU A 89 -1.53 -8.69 2.22
N HIS A 90 -2.38 -9.71 2.07
CA HIS A 90 -2.78 -10.56 3.19
C HIS A 90 -1.69 -11.57 3.60
N ARG A 91 -1.04 -12.17 2.60
CA ARG A 91 0.10 -13.09 2.80
C ARG A 91 1.31 -12.39 3.41
#